data_AF-A0A377E8D5-F1
#
_entry.id   AF-A0A377E8D5-F1
#
_cell.length_a   1.000
_cell.length_b   1.000
_cell.length_c   1.000
_cell.angle_alpha   90.00
_cell.angle_beta   90.00
_cell.angle_gamma   90.00
#
_symmetry.space_group_name_H-M   'P 1'
#
loop_
_entity.id
_entity.type
_entity.pdbx_description
1 polymer ?
#
loop_
_entity_poly.entity_id
_entity_poly.type
_entity_poly.pdbx_seq_one_letter_code
_entity_poly.pdbx_strand_id
1 'polypeptide(L)'
;MSINPIIIRQNFKIGELDAESDTLLLENCFIDSGYLSKLLNPSDTSSIVIGRTGAGKSALLHMVANKAHKYKKLDPNDISIGFLEHSDIISFFEELNVNLDMFYKVLWRHIVIMELLKIRHDIKSESDTNSFFSNLLSRLKKDEIKRKALEYFREWGDKFWIDTDTHLREITYKLERDTKASIGTEYSAVNLSAEYAKKLTEEQIHDVKKRANEVVSRLQIQKLNEILSLLAEYSFDDPQKNYYIIIDQLDDNWAENDTRYKFIRALIEEIKVFRKIKNIKIIAALRLDLLRSVFNITRGSGFQEEKYESYILDIKWTSQQLTELVQKRVREVYKRQYTREDVTIKDIFPKAKGGI
;
A
#
# COMPACT_ATOMS: atom_id res chain seq x y z
N MET A 1 -19.44 -46.86 27.07
CA MET A 1 -18.70 -46.66 25.81
C MET A 1 -17.37 -46.01 26.14
N SER A 2 -16.27 -46.69 25.84
CA SER A 2 -14.91 -46.16 26.02
C SER A 2 -14.68 -44.99 25.09
N ILE A 3 -14.38 -43.80 25.65
CA ILE A 3 -14.02 -42.62 24.87
C ILE A 3 -12.67 -42.92 24.20
N ASN A 4 -12.62 -42.88 22.87
CA ASN A 4 -11.38 -43.03 22.13
C ASN A 4 -10.41 -41.91 22.53
N PRO A 5 -9.21 -42.22 23.06
CA PRO A 5 -8.31 -41.20 23.59
C PRO A 5 -7.81 -40.24 22.51
N ILE A 6 -7.83 -38.95 22.85
CA ILE A 6 -7.16 -37.89 22.09
C ILE A 6 -5.68 -37.91 22.47
N ILE A 7 -4.79 -37.96 21.48
CA ILE A 7 -3.34 -37.86 21.73
C ILE A 7 -2.96 -36.39 21.84
N ILE A 8 -2.61 -35.95 23.05
CA ILE A 8 -2.00 -34.64 23.29
C ILE A 8 -0.51 -34.86 23.52
N ARG A 9 0.34 -34.33 22.63
CA ARG A 9 1.81 -34.45 22.79
C ARG A 9 2.39 -33.17 23.41
N GLN A 10 3.57 -33.31 24.01
CA GLN A 10 4.31 -32.19 24.57
C GLN A 10 4.70 -31.19 23.46
N ASN A 11 4.60 -29.88 23.73
CA ASN A 11 4.84 -28.77 22.79
C ASN A 11 3.87 -28.64 21.60
N PHE A 12 2.68 -29.23 21.67
CA PHE A 12 1.65 -29.01 20.64
C PHE A 12 1.09 -27.59 20.69
N LYS A 13 1.08 -26.91 19.54
CA LYS A 13 0.46 -25.60 19.35
C LYS A 13 -0.72 -25.70 18.39
N ILE A 14 -1.75 -24.89 18.64
CA ILE A 14 -2.97 -24.78 17.80
C ILE A 14 -2.85 -23.60 16.80
N GLY A 15 -1.60 -23.31 16.43
CA GLY A 15 -1.15 -22.24 15.56
C GLY A 15 -0.24 -21.24 16.24
N GLU A 16 0.36 -20.39 15.43
CA GLU A 16 1.25 -19.30 15.85
C GLU A 16 0.49 -17.99 16.07
N LEU A 17 1.19 -16.99 16.63
CA LEU A 17 0.60 -15.68 16.98
C LEU A 17 0.40 -14.78 15.77
N ASP A 18 1.27 -14.91 14.77
CA ASP A 18 1.26 -14.16 13.52
C ASP A 18 0.94 -15.07 12.32
N ALA A 19 0.34 -14.48 11.29
CA ALA A 19 -0.09 -15.22 10.11
C ALA A 19 1.09 -15.72 9.25
N GLU A 20 2.23 -15.05 9.30
CA GLU A 20 3.42 -15.37 8.50
C GLU A 20 4.09 -16.66 8.97
N SER A 21 4.07 -16.91 10.28
CA SER A 21 4.59 -18.13 10.89
C SER A 21 3.58 -19.29 10.88
N ASP A 22 2.28 -19.01 10.71
CA ASP A 22 1.19 -19.99 10.80
C ASP A 22 0.74 -20.58 9.45
N THR A 23 1.56 -20.46 8.39
CA THR A 23 1.20 -20.79 7.00
C THR A 23 0.53 -22.17 6.82
N LEU A 24 1.02 -23.20 7.52
CA LEU A 24 0.47 -24.57 7.47
C LEU A 24 -1.01 -24.64 7.89
N LEU A 25 -1.38 -23.98 8.99
CA LEU A 25 -2.76 -23.98 9.47
C LEU A 25 -3.59 -22.89 8.81
N LEU A 26 -2.95 -21.79 8.40
CA LEU A 26 -3.58 -20.64 7.80
C LEU A 26 -4.43 -21.05 6.58
N GLU A 27 -3.85 -21.79 5.64
CA GLU A 27 -4.53 -22.17 4.40
C GLU A 27 -5.68 -23.15 4.65
N ASN A 28 -5.45 -24.19 5.47
CA ASN A 28 -6.43 -25.24 5.74
C ASN A 28 -7.57 -24.76 6.65
N CYS A 29 -7.28 -23.85 7.58
CA CYS A 29 -8.22 -23.38 8.59
C CYS A 29 -8.83 -22.02 8.28
N PHE A 30 -8.50 -21.39 7.14
CA PHE A 30 -9.05 -20.10 6.76
C PHE A 30 -10.60 -20.11 6.76
N ILE A 31 -11.19 -19.05 7.30
CA ILE A 31 -12.63 -18.80 7.25
C ILE A 31 -12.85 -17.60 6.33
N ASP A 32 -13.44 -17.83 5.15
CA ASP A 32 -13.80 -16.76 4.24
C ASP A 32 -15.22 -16.26 4.54
N SER A 33 -15.31 -15.06 5.09
CA SER A 33 -16.58 -14.36 5.36
C SER A 33 -17.12 -13.62 4.12
N GLY A 34 -16.63 -13.92 2.92
CA GLY A 34 -16.93 -13.22 1.68
C GLY A 34 -16.06 -11.98 1.44
N TYR A 35 -14.99 -11.82 2.23
CA TYR A 35 -14.03 -10.72 2.05
C TYR A 35 -13.05 -11.03 0.92
N LEU A 36 -12.65 -12.29 0.79
CA LEU A 36 -11.63 -12.70 -0.18
C LEU A 36 -12.10 -12.51 -1.62
N SER A 37 -13.37 -12.84 -1.91
CA SER A 37 -13.96 -12.63 -3.25
C SER A 37 -14.01 -11.14 -3.64
N LYS A 38 -14.30 -10.24 -2.70
CA LYS A 38 -14.25 -8.80 -2.93
C LYS A 38 -12.83 -8.34 -3.25
N LEU A 39 -11.83 -8.80 -2.48
CA LEU A 39 -10.44 -8.41 -2.70
C LEU A 39 -9.85 -8.99 -3.98
N LEU A 40 -10.27 -10.19 -4.38
CA LEU A 40 -9.85 -10.81 -5.64
C LEU A 40 -10.53 -10.20 -6.87
N ASN A 41 -11.65 -9.50 -6.73
CA ASN A 41 -12.32 -8.83 -7.84
C ASN A 41 -11.79 -7.39 -8.04
N PRO A 42 -11.07 -7.08 -9.14
CA PRO A 42 -10.58 -5.72 -9.41
C PRO A 42 -11.69 -4.67 -9.59
N SER A 43 -12.89 -5.09 -9.99
CA SER A 43 -14.04 -4.19 -10.17
C SER A 43 -14.67 -3.77 -8.83
N ASP A 44 -14.47 -4.56 -7.77
CA ASP A 44 -14.97 -4.24 -6.44
C ASP A 44 -14.17 -3.07 -5.83
N THR A 45 -14.88 -2.12 -5.23
CA THR A 45 -14.33 -0.87 -4.68
C THR A 45 -13.45 -1.10 -3.44
N SER A 46 -13.72 -2.19 -2.69
CA SER A 46 -13.08 -2.53 -1.43
C SER A 46 -11.59 -2.77 -1.63
N SER A 47 -10.77 -1.90 -1.06
CA SER A 47 -9.31 -1.85 -1.26
C SER A 47 -8.56 -1.55 0.04
N ILE A 48 -9.23 -1.00 1.06
CA ILE A 48 -8.62 -0.64 2.34
C ILE A 48 -9.14 -1.60 3.39
N VAL A 49 -8.33 -2.57 3.77
CA VAL A 49 -8.67 -3.60 4.74
C VAL A 49 -8.39 -3.08 6.14
N ILE A 50 -9.43 -2.93 6.96
CA ILE A 50 -9.29 -2.46 8.34
C ILE A 50 -9.69 -3.52 9.35
N GLY A 51 -9.07 -3.42 10.53
CA GLY A 51 -9.36 -4.28 11.66
C GLY A 51 -8.39 -4.07 12.80
N ARG A 52 -8.80 -4.45 14.01
CA ARG A 52 -7.94 -4.44 15.21
C ARG A 52 -6.78 -5.43 15.06
N THR A 53 -5.80 -5.35 15.96
CA THR A 53 -4.74 -6.37 16.07
C THR A 53 -5.37 -7.76 16.27
N GLY A 54 -4.85 -8.75 15.56
CA GLY A 54 -5.39 -10.12 15.58
C GLY A 54 -6.71 -10.33 14.81
N ALA A 55 -7.26 -9.31 14.13
CA ALA A 55 -8.48 -9.47 13.34
C ALA A 55 -8.30 -10.33 12.06
N GLY A 56 -7.07 -10.71 11.70
CA GLY A 56 -6.80 -11.54 10.51
C GLY A 56 -6.55 -10.75 9.22
N LYS A 57 -6.08 -9.48 9.30
CA LYS A 57 -5.71 -8.68 8.12
C LYS A 57 -4.64 -9.37 7.27
N SER A 58 -3.49 -9.68 7.87
CA SER A 58 -2.38 -10.35 7.17
C SER A 58 -2.74 -11.75 6.67
N ALA A 59 -3.59 -12.48 7.42
CA ALA A 59 -4.17 -13.75 6.95
C ALA A 59 -4.99 -13.59 5.66
N LEU A 60 -5.87 -12.58 5.62
CA LEU A 60 -6.67 -12.29 4.44
C LEU A 60 -5.80 -11.86 3.25
N LEU A 61 -4.79 -11.01 3.48
CA LEU A 61 -3.84 -10.59 2.44
C LEU A 61 -3.00 -11.77 1.91
N HIS A 62 -2.58 -12.69 2.77
CA HIS A 62 -1.90 -13.91 2.37
C HIS A 62 -2.78 -14.77 1.45
N MET A 63 -4.06 -14.92 1.78
CA MET A 63 -5.00 -15.65 0.92
C MET A 63 -5.21 -14.97 -0.45
N VAL A 64 -5.16 -13.63 -0.50
CA VAL A 64 -5.17 -12.90 -1.77
C VAL A 64 -3.89 -13.19 -2.56
N ALA A 65 -2.72 -13.07 -1.92
CA ALA A 65 -1.42 -13.34 -2.54
C ALA A 65 -1.35 -14.75 -3.16
N ASN A 66 -1.80 -15.76 -2.42
CA ASN A 66 -1.83 -17.16 -2.88
C ASN A 66 -2.77 -17.42 -4.07
N LYS A 67 -3.88 -16.66 -4.17
CA LYS A 67 -4.88 -16.82 -5.24
C LYS A 67 -4.70 -15.85 -6.40
N ALA A 68 -3.86 -14.83 -6.24
CA ALA A 68 -3.58 -13.84 -7.26
C ALA A 68 -2.77 -14.47 -8.42
N HIS A 69 -3.10 -14.11 -9.65
CA HIS A 69 -2.30 -14.50 -10.82
C HIS A 69 -0.86 -13.95 -10.71
N LYS A 70 -0.73 -12.66 -10.39
CA LYS A 70 0.53 -12.02 -10.05
C LYS A 70 0.31 -10.95 -8.99
N TYR A 71 1.21 -10.86 -8.02
CA TYR A 71 1.16 -9.83 -6.99
C TYR A 71 2.56 -9.32 -6.63
N LYS A 72 2.61 -8.16 -5.99
CA LYS A 72 3.77 -7.64 -5.26
C LYS A 72 3.33 -7.18 -3.88
N LYS A 73 4.03 -7.65 -2.84
CA LYS A 73 3.93 -7.08 -1.49
C LYS A 73 4.88 -5.89 -1.41
N LEU A 74 4.38 -4.76 -0.93
CA LEU A 74 5.16 -3.58 -0.59
C LEU A 74 5.14 -3.41 0.92
N ASP A 75 6.33 -3.43 1.50
CA ASP A 75 6.53 -3.07 2.90
C ASP A 75 6.84 -1.57 2.97
N PRO A 76 6.09 -0.77 3.74
CA PRO A 76 6.40 0.63 3.98
C PRO A 76 7.82 0.88 4.51
N ASN A 77 8.41 -0.07 5.22
CA ASN A 77 9.79 0.01 5.68
C ASN A 77 10.80 -0.01 4.51
N ASP A 78 10.51 -0.74 3.43
CA ASP A 78 11.35 -0.79 2.21
C ASP A 78 11.32 0.55 1.45
N ILE A 79 10.28 1.36 1.66
CA ILE A 79 10.10 2.65 1.01
C ILE A 79 11.06 3.70 1.62
N SER A 80 11.79 3.40 2.70
CA SER A 80 12.84 4.28 3.29
C SER A 80 12.39 5.74 3.49
N ILE A 81 11.20 5.90 4.07
CA ILE A 81 10.57 7.21 4.27
C ILE A 81 11.35 8.08 5.27
N GLY A 82 12.20 7.49 6.10
CA GLY A 82 13.14 8.23 6.95
C GLY A 82 14.02 9.22 6.17
N PHE A 83 14.29 9.01 4.88
CA PHE A 83 14.96 10.02 4.07
C PHE A 83 14.12 11.30 3.90
N LEU A 84 12.79 11.18 3.73
CA LEU A 84 11.90 12.33 3.60
C LEU A 84 11.89 13.19 4.87
N GLU A 85 12.02 12.56 6.03
CA GLU A 85 12.05 13.24 7.33
C GLU A 85 13.33 14.02 7.57
N HIS A 86 14.44 13.51 7.08
CA HIS A 86 15.75 14.16 7.14
C HIS A 86 16.03 15.03 5.91
N SER A 87 15.01 15.28 5.08
CA SER A 87 15.16 16.08 3.88
C SER A 87 15.00 17.56 4.19
N ASP A 88 16.07 18.33 3.98
CA ASP A 88 16.08 19.78 4.20
C ASP A 88 14.92 20.50 3.51
N ILE A 89 14.60 20.12 2.26
CA ILE A 89 13.51 20.72 1.49
C ILE A 89 12.13 20.43 2.10
N ILE A 90 11.93 19.24 2.67
CA ILE A 90 10.66 18.88 3.31
C ILE A 90 10.52 19.68 4.60
N SER A 91 11.54 19.70 5.46
CA SER A 91 11.52 20.50 6.69
C SER A 91 11.36 21.99 6.41
N PHE A 92 12.00 22.51 5.35
CA PHE A 92 11.83 23.89 4.88
C PHE A 92 10.37 24.19 4.51
N PHE A 93 9.72 23.29 3.78
CA PHE A 93 8.32 23.45 3.39
C PHE A 93 7.34 23.33 4.55
N GLU A 94 7.61 22.45 5.51
CA GLU A 94 6.80 22.34 6.71
C GLU A 94 6.88 23.60 7.56
N GLU A 95 8.07 24.16 7.76
CA GLU A 95 8.27 25.42 8.48
C GLU A 95 7.50 26.58 7.81
N LEU A 96 7.45 26.61 6.48
CA LEU A 96 6.70 27.60 5.70
C LEU A 96 5.19 27.28 5.58
N ASN A 97 4.71 26.20 6.19
CA ASN A 97 3.34 25.70 6.07
C ASN A 97 2.90 25.51 4.61
N VAL A 98 3.79 25.04 3.74
CA VAL A 98 3.49 24.65 2.36
C VAL A 98 2.74 23.31 2.36
N ASN A 99 1.73 23.18 1.50
CA ASN A 99 0.96 21.94 1.43
C ASN A 99 1.71 20.88 0.61
N LEU A 100 2.14 19.80 1.27
CA LEU A 100 2.84 18.67 0.66
C LEU A 100 1.93 17.49 0.25
N ASP A 101 0.61 17.59 0.44
CA ASP A 101 -0.35 16.52 0.10
C ASP A 101 -0.18 16.06 -1.36
N MET A 102 -0.01 17.01 -2.27
CA MET A 102 0.18 16.70 -3.69
C MET A 102 1.52 16.02 -3.96
N PHE A 103 2.58 16.43 -3.26
CA PHE A 103 3.88 15.81 -3.38
C PHE A 103 3.83 14.35 -2.93
N TYR A 104 3.23 14.05 -1.77
CA TYR A 104 3.07 12.67 -1.30
C TYR A 104 2.25 11.80 -2.26
N LYS A 105 1.25 12.37 -2.94
CA LYS A 105 0.53 11.67 -4.03
C LYS A 105 1.42 11.37 -5.24
N VAL A 106 2.32 12.28 -5.62
CA VAL A 106 3.30 12.04 -6.70
C VAL A 106 4.17 10.84 -6.36
N LEU A 107 4.69 10.81 -5.13
CA LEU A 107 5.55 9.73 -4.66
C LEU A 107 4.83 8.37 -4.75
N TRP A 108 3.62 8.26 -4.19
CA TRP A 108 2.85 7.02 -4.28
C TRP A 108 2.53 6.62 -5.71
N ARG A 109 2.12 7.58 -6.54
CA ARG A 109 1.82 7.31 -7.95
C ARG A 109 3.04 6.75 -8.68
N HIS A 110 4.21 7.33 -8.44
CA HIS A 110 5.46 6.85 -9.00
C HIS A 110 5.76 5.43 -8.50
N ILE A 111 5.79 5.20 -7.18
CA ILE A 111 6.06 3.89 -6.58
C ILE A 111 5.13 2.83 -7.17
N VAL A 112 3.82 3.08 -7.18
CA VAL A 112 2.83 2.11 -7.67
C VAL A 112 3.01 1.84 -9.16
N ILE A 113 3.22 2.86 -9.99
CA ILE A 113 3.48 2.67 -11.44
C ILE A 113 4.70 1.76 -11.65
N MET A 114 5.79 2.01 -10.91
CA MET A 114 7.02 1.24 -11.03
C MET A 114 6.80 -0.23 -10.66
N GLU A 115 6.11 -0.49 -9.56
CA GLU A 115 5.83 -1.84 -9.10
C GLU A 115 4.88 -2.58 -10.05
N LEU A 116 3.87 -1.90 -10.59
CA LEU A 116 2.99 -2.47 -11.62
C LEU A 116 3.76 -2.87 -12.88
N LEU A 117 4.68 -2.02 -13.33
CA LEU A 117 5.52 -2.31 -14.49
C LEU A 117 6.41 -3.55 -14.24
N LYS A 118 7.03 -3.66 -13.06
CA LYS A 118 7.87 -4.81 -12.67
C LYS A 118 7.06 -6.12 -12.75
N ILE A 119 5.85 -6.13 -12.16
CA ILE A 119 5.00 -7.33 -12.11
C ILE A 119 4.53 -7.75 -13.51
N ARG A 120 4.10 -6.78 -14.34
CA ARG A 120 3.46 -7.08 -15.63
C ARG A 120 4.35 -7.89 -16.57
N HIS A 121 5.62 -7.54 -16.62
CA HIS A 121 6.55 -8.07 -17.62
C HIS A 121 7.68 -8.90 -17.03
N ASP A 122 7.67 -9.17 -15.72
CA ASP A 122 8.78 -9.85 -15.03
C ASP A 122 10.12 -9.21 -15.37
N ILE A 123 10.09 -7.87 -15.51
CA ILE A 123 11.20 -7.05 -15.96
C ILE A 123 12.29 -7.19 -14.89
N LYS A 124 13.39 -7.87 -15.27
CA LYS A 124 14.56 -8.21 -14.42
C LYS A 124 15.89 -7.56 -14.88
N SER A 125 15.96 -7.08 -16.13
CA SER A 125 17.11 -6.34 -16.66
C SER A 125 16.77 -5.13 -17.54
N GLU A 126 17.67 -4.12 -17.62
CA GLU A 126 17.46 -2.85 -18.34
C GLU A 126 17.04 -3.01 -19.80
N SER A 127 17.53 -4.08 -20.43
CA SER A 127 17.10 -4.50 -21.76
C SER A 127 15.60 -4.84 -21.83
N ASP A 128 15.04 -5.48 -20.81
CA ASP A 128 13.61 -5.84 -20.75
C ASP A 128 12.74 -4.59 -20.66
N THR A 129 13.17 -3.63 -19.85
CA THR A 129 12.53 -2.31 -19.70
C THR A 129 12.51 -1.56 -21.04
N ASN A 130 13.66 -1.46 -21.70
CA ASN A 130 13.78 -0.77 -22.98
C ASN A 130 12.99 -1.45 -24.10
N SER A 131 12.99 -2.79 -24.14
CA SER A 131 12.18 -3.57 -25.08
C SER A 131 10.69 -3.36 -24.83
N PHE A 132 10.24 -3.47 -23.58
CA PHE A 132 8.86 -3.19 -23.20
C PHE A 132 8.44 -1.79 -23.64
N PHE A 133 9.21 -0.76 -23.32
CA PHE A 133 8.86 0.60 -23.70
C PHE A 133 8.82 0.77 -25.21
N SER A 134 9.78 0.21 -25.95
CA SER A 134 9.74 0.26 -27.42
C SER A 134 8.45 -0.36 -27.99
N ASN A 135 7.98 -1.45 -27.40
CA ASN A 135 6.74 -2.14 -27.77
C ASN A 135 5.48 -1.40 -27.32
N LEU A 136 5.50 -0.77 -26.15
CA LEU A 136 4.41 0.09 -25.66
C LEU A 136 4.27 1.31 -26.57
N LEU A 137 5.39 1.97 -26.86
CA LEU A 137 5.46 3.19 -27.66
C LEU A 137 5.17 2.94 -29.15
N SER A 138 5.45 1.74 -29.67
CA SER A 138 5.08 1.38 -31.04
C SER A 138 3.57 1.24 -31.23
N ARG A 139 2.84 0.92 -30.16
CA ARG A 139 1.36 0.83 -30.15
C ARG A 139 0.67 2.20 -30.03
N LEU A 140 1.39 3.25 -29.63
CA LEU A 140 0.83 4.60 -29.49
C LEU A 140 0.68 5.28 -30.84
N LYS A 141 -0.57 5.64 -31.18
CA LYS A 141 -0.91 6.37 -32.42
C LYS A 141 -0.69 7.89 -32.34
N LYS A 142 -0.55 8.46 -31.13
CA LYS A 142 -0.42 9.92 -30.90
C LYS A 142 1.01 10.28 -30.53
N ASP A 143 1.65 11.13 -31.33
CA ASP A 143 3.04 11.53 -31.14
C ASP A 143 3.28 12.30 -29.83
N GLU A 144 2.33 13.12 -29.37
CA GLU A 144 2.51 13.91 -28.15
C GLU A 144 2.55 13.04 -26.88
N ILE A 145 1.61 12.10 -26.76
CA ILE A 145 1.55 11.15 -25.63
C ILE A 145 2.76 10.22 -25.66
N LYS A 146 3.15 9.77 -26.87
CA LYS A 146 4.34 8.96 -27.08
C LYS A 146 5.61 9.69 -26.63
N ARG A 147 5.76 10.98 -26.98
CA ARG A 147 6.89 11.81 -26.54
C ARG A 147 6.92 11.98 -25.02
N LYS A 148 5.79 12.27 -24.39
CA LYS A 148 5.72 12.48 -22.93
C LYS A 148 6.01 11.19 -22.14
N ALA A 149 5.49 10.07 -22.61
CA ALA A 149 5.81 8.75 -22.05
C ALA A 149 7.30 8.44 -22.22
N LEU A 150 7.86 8.66 -23.42
CA LEU A 150 9.29 8.53 -23.68
C LEU A 150 10.16 9.39 -22.77
N GLU A 151 9.79 10.65 -22.54
CA GLU A 151 10.52 11.55 -21.65
C GLU A 151 10.52 11.01 -20.22
N TYR A 152 9.37 10.57 -19.72
CA TYR A 152 9.30 9.97 -18.39
C TYR A 152 10.13 8.68 -18.32
N PHE A 153 10.01 7.80 -19.31
CA PHE A 153 10.78 6.56 -19.32
C PHE A 153 12.28 6.79 -19.50
N ARG A 154 12.72 7.81 -20.22
CA ARG A 154 14.15 8.18 -20.26
C ARG A 154 14.62 8.78 -18.94
N GLU A 155 13.76 9.54 -18.26
CA GLU A 155 14.08 10.13 -16.97
C GLU A 155 14.20 9.08 -15.86
N TRP A 156 13.39 8.01 -15.92
CA TRP A 156 13.24 7.04 -14.82
C TRP A 156 13.62 5.59 -15.18
N GLY A 157 13.80 5.26 -16.46
CA GLY A 157 13.93 3.89 -16.97
C GLY A 157 15.26 3.23 -16.66
N ASP A 158 16.36 3.98 -16.72
CA ASP A 158 17.69 3.47 -16.37
C ASP A 158 17.78 3.11 -14.87
N LYS A 159 16.95 3.78 -14.06
CA LYS A 159 16.85 3.59 -12.62
C LYS A 159 15.81 2.53 -12.21
N PHE A 160 15.12 1.91 -13.17
CA PHE A 160 14.05 0.93 -12.93
C PHE A 160 14.48 -0.28 -12.09
N TRP A 161 15.79 -0.58 -12.11
CA TRP A 161 16.45 -1.69 -11.39
C TRP A 161 16.80 -1.39 -9.95
N ILE A 162 16.70 -0.13 -9.55
CA ILE A 162 17.17 0.31 -8.25
C ILE A 162 16.04 0.17 -7.22
N ASP A 163 16.41 0.06 -5.95
CA ASP A 163 15.48 0.00 -4.83
C ASP A 163 14.55 1.23 -4.77
N THR A 164 13.33 1.02 -4.27
CA THR A 164 12.25 2.02 -4.16
C THR A 164 12.71 3.31 -3.46
N ASP A 165 13.60 3.19 -2.47
CA ASP A 165 14.24 4.31 -1.77
C ASP A 165 14.95 5.29 -2.73
N THR A 166 15.72 4.77 -3.69
CA THR A 166 16.49 5.63 -4.60
C THR A 166 15.58 6.49 -5.48
N HIS A 167 14.43 5.94 -5.88
CA HIS A 167 13.42 6.71 -6.62
C HIS A 167 12.85 7.85 -5.79
N LEU A 168 12.57 7.61 -4.51
CA LEU A 168 12.07 8.65 -3.62
C LEU A 168 13.09 9.77 -3.43
N ARG A 169 14.36 9.42 -3.19
CA ARG A 169 15.44 10.42 -3.09
C ARG A 169 15.52 11.30 -4.33
N GLU A 170 15.47 10.70 -5.50
CA GLU A 170 15.53 11.42 -6.77
C GLU A 170 14.35 12.39 -6.95
N ILE A 171 13.11 11.96 -6.63
CA ILE A 171 11.93 12.84 -6.74
C ILE A 171 12.05 14.02 -5.76
N THR A 172 12.55 13.76 -4.55
CA THR A 172 12.79 14.80 -3.54
C THR A 172 13.91 15.76 -3.97
N TYR A 173 15.02 15.26 -4.52
CA TYR A 173 16.08 16.12 -5.06
C TYR A 173 15.59 16.96 -6.25
N LYS A 174 14.74 16.40 -7.11
CA LYS A 174 14.10 17.14 -8.19
C LYS A 174 13.20 18.24 -7.64
N LEU A 175 12.39 17.95 -6.62
CA LEU A 175 11.59 18.96 -5.93
C LEU A 175 12.47 20.09 -5.37
N GLU A 176 13.56 19.75 -4.70
CA GLU A 176 14.51 20.73 -4.16
C GLU A 176 15.12 21.61 -5.26
N ARG A 177 15.62 21.00 -6.34
CA ARG A 177 16.23 21.70 -7.47
C ARG A 177 15.24 22.63 -8.16
N ASP A 178 14.05 22.13 -8.48
CA ASP A 178 13.02 22.89 -9.18
C ASP A 178 12.51 24.04 -8.29
N THR A 179 12.48 23.83 -6.97
CA THR A 179 12.19 24.87 -5.99
C THR A 179 13.26 25.96 -5.97
N LYS A 180 14.55 25.60 -5.83
CA LYS A 180 15.67 26.55 -5.88
C LYS A 180 15.66 27.37 -7.17
N ALA A 181 15.37 26.73 -8.31
CA ALA A 181 15.26 27.40 -9.59
C ALA A 181 14.06 28.39 -9.64
N SER A 182 12.93 28.04 -9.04
CA SER A 182 11.72 28.88 -9.03
C SER A 182 11.85 30.12 -8.14
N ILE A 183 12.58 30.04 -7.02
CA ILE A 183 12.71 31.14 -6.04
C ILE A 183 13.67 32.24 -6.56
N GLY A 184 14.44 31.97 -7.61
CA GLY A 184 15.23 32.96 -8.34
C GLY A 184 16.69 33.08 -7.88
N THR A 185 17.50 33.82 -8.63
CA THR A 185 18.97 33.90 -8.46
C THR A 185 19.42 34.41 -7.10
N GLU A 186 18.64 35.28 -6.46
CA GLU A 186 18.92 35.81 -5.10
C GLU A 186 18.93 34.74 -4.01
N TYR A 187 18.26 33.60 -4.24
CA TYR A 187 18.08 32.53 -3.25
C TYR A 187 18.70 31.20 -3.69
N SER A 188 19.14 31.11 -4.95
CA SER A 188 19.65 29.87 -5.57
C SER A 188 20.94 29.32 -4.96
N ALA A 189 21.73 30.17 -4.30
CA ALA A 189 22.98 29.80 -3.63
C ALA A 189 22.79 29.39 -2.16
N VAL A 190 21.56 29.48 -1.63
CA VAL A 190 21.27 29.22 -0.22
C VAL A 190 20.70 27.81 -0.05
N ASN A 191 21.16 27.09 0.98
CA ASN A 191 20.57 25.82 1.36
C ASN A 191 19.16 26.06 1.94
N LEU A 192 18.16 25.43 1.32
CA LEU A 192 16.75 25.53 1.72
C LEU A 192 16.52 24.62 2.93
N SER A 193 16.86 25.08 4.13
CA SER A 193 16.70 24.35 5.39
C SER A 193 15.66 25.02 6.30
N ALA A 194 15.16 24.30 7.30
CA ALA A 194 14.21 24.84 8.28
C ALA A 194 14.75 26.09 9.02
N GLU A 195 16.04 26.16 9.31
CA GLU A 195 16.66 27.35 9.91
C GLU A 195 16.64 28.57 8.98
N TYR A 196 16.74 28.34 7.67
CA TYR A 196 16.65 29.40 6.68
C TYR A 196 15.22 29.94 6.57
N ALA A 197 14.21 29.06 6.59
CA ALA A 197 12.80 29.45 6.57
C ALA A 197 12.45 30.43 7.70
N LYS A 198 13.00 30.22 8.91
CA LYS A 198 12.78 31.11 10.08
C LYS A 198 13.38 32.51 9.94
N LYS A 199 14.34 32.70 9.02
CA LYS A 199 15.01 33.98 8.79
C LYS A 199 14.33 34.83 7.71
N LEU A 200 13.35 34.27 7.01
CA LEU A 200 12.63 34.97 5.94
C LEU A 200 11.63 35.97 6.52
N THR A 201 11.47 37.11 5.84
CA THR A 201 10.41 38.08 6.16
C THR A 201 9.04 37.56 5.73
N GLU A 202 7.95 38.11 6.28
CA GLU A 202 6.59 37.69 5.90
C GLU A 202 6.31 37.80 4.39
N GLU A 203 6.82 38.85 3.75
CA GLU A 203 6.68 39.04 2.30
C GLU A 203 7.44 37.95 1.51
N GLN A 204 8.67 37.62 1.94
CA GLN A 204 9.45 36.53 1.36
C GLN A 204 8.78 35.17 1.57
N ILE A 205 8.22 34.92 2.76
CA ILE A 205 7.48 33.69 3.06
C ILE A 205 6.29 33.54 2.10
N HIS A 206 5.52 34.61 1.89
CA HIS A 206 4.39 34.58 0.96
C HIS A 206 4.82 34.24 -0.47
N ASP A 207 5.87 34.89 -0.96
CA ASP A 207 6.40 34.68 -2.31
C ASP A 207 7.00 33.28 -2.50
N VAL A 208 7.78 32.82 -1.53
CA VAL A 208 8.34 31.46 -1.53
C VAL A 208 7.23 30.42 -1.48
N LYS A 209 6.23 30.61 -0.61
CA LYS A 209 5.08 29.70 -0.50
C LYS A 209 4.30 29.62 -1.80
N LYS A 210 4.08 30.74 -2.48
CA LYS A 210 3.42 30.77 -3.79
C LYS A 210 4.21 29.95 -4.82
N ARG A 211 5.52 30.19 -4.93
CA ARG A 211 6.40 29.50 -5.88
C ARG A 211 6.56 28.00 -5.55
N ALA A 212 6.69 27.66 -4.28
CA ALA A 212 6.74 26.28 -3.80
C ALA A 212 5.46 25.52 -4.15
N ASN A 213 4.29 26.11 -3.90
CA ASN A 213 3.01 25.52 -4.32
C ASN A 213 2.92 25.37 -5.85
N GLU A 214 3.44 26.32 -6.63
CA GLU A 214 3.53 26.18 -8.08
C GLU A 214 4.45 25.03 -8.49
N VAL A 215 5.61 24.85 -7.85
CA VAL A 215 6.54 23.74 -8.16
C VAL A 215 5.92 22.40 -7.80
N VAL A 216 5.34 22.26 -6.61
CA VAL A 216 4.61 21.06 -6.18
C VAL A 216 3.45 20.76 -7.14
N SER A 217 2.73 21.79 -7.58
CA SER A 217 1.65 21.65 -8.56
C SER A 217 2.17 21.32 -9.96
N ARG A 218 3.34 21.80 -10.37
CA ARG A 218 3.98 21.45 -11.66
C ARG A 218 4.52 20.02 -11.64
N LEU A 219 5.00 19.55 -10.50
CA LEU A 219 5.45 18.17 -10.30
C LEU A 219 4.33 17.15 -10.52
N GLN A 220 3.05 17.56 -10.46
CA GLN A 220 1.93 16.68 -10.77
C GLN A 220 0.91 17.27 -11.76
N ILE A 221 0.65 16.54 -12.85
CA ILE A 221 -0.69 16.03 -13.24
C ILE A 221 -0.68 15.48 -14.67
N GLN A 222 -0.01 16.10 -15.66
CA GLN A 222 -0.13 15.63 -17.05
C GLN A 222 0.64 14.33 -17.31
N LYS A 223 1.96 14.30 -17.08
CA LYS A 223 2.81 13.16 -17.47
C LYS A 223 2.39 11.83 -16.81
N LEU A 224 2.19 11.82 -15.48
CA LEU A 224 1.82 10.59 -14.76
C LEU A 224 0.37 10.13 -15.04
N ASN A 225 -0.59 11.05 -15.23
CA ASN A 225 -1.95 10.65 -15.59
C ASN A 225 -2.00 10.09 -17.01
N GLU A 226 -1.21 10.64 -17.93
CA GLU A 226 -1.06 10.11 -19.28
C GLU A 226 -0.48 8.69 -19.21
N ILE A 227 0.61 8.48 -18.46
CA ILE A 227 1.17 7.12 -18.26
C ILE A 227 0.14 6.17 -17.66
N LEU A 228 -0.60 6.60 -16.65
CA LEU A 228 -1.65 5.77 -16.05
C LEU A 228 -2.72 5.38 -17.10
N SER A 229 -3.08 6.30 -17.98
CA SER A 229 -4.00 6.04 -19.11
C SER A 229 -3.38 5.06 -20.11
N LEU A 230 -2.09 5.19 -20.40
CA LEU A 230 -1.36 4.26 -21.27
C LEU A 230 -1.29 2.86 -20.69
N LEU A 231 -1.00 2.74 -19.40
CA LEU A 231 -0.99 1.45 -18.70
C LEU A 231 -2.37 0.80 -18.75
N ALA A 232 -3.43 1.60 -18.55
CA ALA A 232 -4.82 1.13 -18.65
C ALA A 232 -5.16 0.57 -20.03
N GLU A 233 -4.69 1.23 -21.09
CA GLU A 233 -5.07 0.92 -22.48
C GLU A 233 -4.20 -0.19 -23.11
N TYR A 234 -2.91 -0.24 -22.81
CA TYR A 234 -1.95 -1.07 -23.57
C TYR A 234 -1.20 -2.11 -22.74
N SER A 235 -1.19 -1.99 -21.40
CA SER A 235 -0.42 -2.89 -20.54
C SER A 235 -1.30 -3.85 -19.74
N PHE A 236 -2.48 -3.43 -19.32
CA PHE A 236 -3.37 -4.20 -18.42
C PHE A 236 -4.76 -4.40 -19.02
N ASP A 237 -4.80 -4.82 -20.28
CA ASP A 237 -6.01 -4.96 -21.10
C ASP A 237 -6.65 -6.37 -21.02
N ASP A 238 -5.86 -7.41 -20.76
CA ASP A 238 -6.30 -8.81 -20.68
C ASP A 238 -7.17 -9.10 -19.43
N PRO A 239 -8.51 -9.29 -19.57
CA PRO A 239 -9.43 -9.44 -18.44
C PRO A 239 -9.22 -10.72 -17.62
N GLN A 240 -8.45 -11.69 -18.14
CA GLN A 240 -8.13 -12.92 -17.42
C GLN A 240 -6.89 -12.74 -16.51
N LYS A 241 -6.11 -11.67 -16.69
CA LYS A 241 -4.88 -11.42 -15.95
C LYS A 241 -5.05 -10.23 -15.02
N ASN A 242 -5.34 -10.54 -13.76
CA ASN A 242 -5.43 -9.56 -12.69
C ASN A 242 -4.09 -9.42 -11.96
N TYR A 243 -3.72 -8.19 -11.63
CA TYR A 243 -2.47 -7.82 -10.98
C TYR A 243 -2.76 -7.13 -9.66
N TYR A 244 -2.02 -7.52 -8.61
CA TYR A 244 -2.28 -7.06 -7.25
C TYR A 244 -1.05 -6.38 -6.65
N ILE A 245 -1.26 -5.22 -6.03
CA ILE A 245 -0.28 -4.62 -5.11
C ILE A 245 -0.86 -4.74 -3.71
N ILE A 246 -0.13 -5.38 -2.81
CA ILE A 246 -0.51 -5.59 -1.43
C ILE A 246 0.40 -4.75 -0.56
N ILE A 247 -0.17 -3.87 0.25
CA ILE A 247 0.55 -3.01 1.18
C ILE A 247 0.10 -3.41 2.58
N ASP A 248 1.01 -3.96 3.39
CA ASP A 248 0.75 -4.35 4.79
C ASP A 248 1.66 -3.54 5.73
N GLN A 249 1.51 -3.70 7.05
CA GLN A 249 2.42 -3.11 8.04
C GLN A 249 2.50 -1.56 8.02
N LEU A 250 1.44 -0.91 7.54
CA LEU A 250 1.34 0.55 7.55
C LEU A 250 1.28 1.14 8.97
N ASP A 251 1.01 0.31 9.98
CA ASP A 251 1.04 0.66 11.39
C ASP A 251 2.42 0.65 12.06
N ASP A 252 3.45 0.17 11.37
CA ASP A 252 4.81 0.19 11.89
C ASP A 252 5.39 1.63 11.91
N ASN A 253 6.47 1.81 12.67
CA ASN A 253 7.13 3.11 12.86
C ASN A 253 8.18 3.37 11.77
N TRP A 254 7.76 3.30 10.51
CA TRP A 254 8.58 3.62 9.34
C TRP A 254 8.74 5.14 9.10
N ALA A 255 7.96 5.95 9.83
CA ALA A 255 7.99 7.41 9.84
C ALA A 255 7.40 7.98 11.13
N GLU A 256 7.80 9.21 11.47
CA GLU A 256 7.16 10.13 12.37
C GLU A 256 5.67 10.31 12.05
N ASN A 257 4.89 10.52 13.11
CA ASN A 257 3.44 10.44 13.05
C ASN A 257 2.82 11.36 11.98
N ASP A 258 3.28 12.61 11.89
CA ASP A 258 2.68 13.58 10.97
C ASP A 258 2.94 13.23 9.49
N THR A 259 4.19 12.96 9.13
CA THR A 259 4.58 12.47 7.80
C THR A 259 3.87 11.17 7.47
N ARG A 260 3.85 10.21 8.40
CA ARG A 260 3.15 8.92 8.26
C ARG A 260 1.67 9.12 7.92
N TYR A 261 0.97 9.98 8.64
CA TYR A 261 -0.46 10.20 8.41
C TYR A 261 -0.75 10.88 7.07
N LYS A 262 0.03 11.91 6.70
CA LYS A 262 -0.09 12.57 5.39
C LYS A 262 0.21 11.60 4.25
N PHE A 263 1.21 10.74 4.40
CA PHE A 263 1.59 9.75 3.39
C PHE A 263 0.56 8.63 3.25
N ILE A 264 -0.01 8.11 4.35
CA ILE A 264 -1.11 7.13 4.30
C ILE A 264 -2.36 7.74 3.66
N ARG A 265 -2.69 9.01 3.95
CA ARG A 265 -3.80 9.69 3.28
C ARG A 265 -3.56 9.78 1.77
N ALA A 266 -2.36 10.16 1.35
CA ALA A 266 -2.00 10.20 -0.06
C ALA A 266 -2.14 8.83 -0.74
N LEU A 267 -1.76 7.74 -0.06
CA LEU A 267 -1.98 6.37 -0.54
C LEU A 267 -3.46 6.09 -0.79
N ILE A 268 -4.33 6.37 0.19
CA ILE A 268 -5.78 6.15 0.08
C ILE A 268 -6.36 6.88 -1.13
N GLU A 269 -5.93 8.11 -1.35
CA GLU A 269 -6.36 8.91 -2.49
C GLU A 269 -5.82 8.38 -3.83
N GLU A 270 -4.58 7.91 -3.88
CA GLU A 270 -3.99 7.33 -5.09
C GLU A 270 -4.60 5.97 -5.45
N ILE A 271 -4.92 5.11 -4.46
CA ILE A 271 -5.64 3.85 -4.70
C ILE A 271 -6.89 4.10 -5.55
N LYS A 272 -7.64 5.18 -5.26
CA LYS A 272 -8.82 5.57 -6.03
C LYS A 272 -8.49 5.96 -7.48
N VAL A 273 -7.35 6.63 -7.72
CA VAL A 273 -6.92 7.04 -9.06
C VAL A 273 -6.59 5.81 -9.92
N PHE A 274 -5.92 4.81 -9.36
CA PHE A 274 -5.52 3.59 -10.08
C PHE A 274 -6.67 2.67 -10.47
N ARG A 275 -7.86 2.82 -9.86
CA ARG A 275 -9.07 2.07 -10.24
C ARG A 275 -9.53 2.29 -11.69
N LYS A 276 -9.02 3.31 -12.36
CA LYS A 276 -9.23 3.50 -13.81
C LYS A 276 -8.66 2.33 -14.62
N ILE A 277 -7.67 1.62 -14.09
CA ILE A 277 -7.11 0.42 -14.70
C ILE A 277 -7.89 -0.80 -14.21
N LYS A 278 -8.69 -1.41 -15.09
CA LYS A 278 -9.67 -2.44 -14.72
C LYS A 278 -9.06 -3.70 -14.12
N ASN A 279 -7.86 -4.09 -14.57
CA ASN A 279 -7.29 -5.40 -14.23
C ASN A 279 -6.23 -5.30 -13.11
N ILE A 280 -6.25 -4.20 -12.36
CA ILE A 280 -5.34 -3.94 -11.25
C ILE A 280 -6.14 -3.75 -9.97
N LYS A 281 -5.64 -4.30 -8.87
CA LYS A 281 -6.18 -4.07 -7.53
C LYS A 281 -5.05 -3.73 -6.57
N ILE A 282 -5.14 -2.58 -5.92
CA ILE A 282 -4.24 -2.19 -4.84
C ILE A 282 -4.98 -2.40 -3.54
N ILE A 283 -4.38 -3.16 -2.62
CA ILE A 283 -4.99 -3.51 -1.34
C ILE A 283 -4.05 -3.03 -0.24
N ALA A 284 -4.54 -2.17 0.64
CA ALA A 284 -3.80 -1.67 1.79
C ALA A 284 -4.45 -2.17 3.09
N ALA A 285 -3.67 -2.80 3.97
CA ALA A 285 -4.12 -3.16 5.32
C ALA A 285 -3.70 -2.10 6.34
N LEU A 286 -4.67 -1.67 7.15
CA LEU A 286 -4.49 -0.64 8.17
C LEU A 286 -5.16 -1.07 9.47
N ARG A 287 -4.60 -0.64 10.60
CA ARG A 287 -5.33 -0.72 11.86
C ARG A 287 -6.46 0.33 11.89
N LEU A 288 -7.55 0.00 12.57
CA LEU A 288 -8.72 0.87 12.67
C LEU A 288 -8.41 2.19 13.39
N ASP A 289 -7.61 2.15 14.46
CA ASP A 289 -7.17 3.33 15.20
C ASP A 289 -6.26 4.22 14.35
N LEU A 290 -5.34 3.61 13.59
CA LEU A 290 -4.48 4.35 12.66
C LEU A 290 -5.30 5.08 11.59
N LEU A 291 -6.26 4.41 10.94
CA LEU A 291 -7.11 5.05 9.94
C LEU A 291 -7.88 6.24 10.52
N ARG A 292 -8.42 6.10 11.73
CA ARG A 292 -9.10 7.20 12.43
C ARG A 292 -8.17 8.37 12.71
N SER A 293 -6.94 8.11 13.16
CA SER A 293 -5.93 9.15 13.38
C SER A 293 -5.57 9.87 12.09
N VAL A 294 -5.35 9.13 10.99
CA VAL A 294 -5.11 9.69 9.66
C VAL A 294 -6.24 10.66 9.30
N PHE A 295 -7.49 10.19 9.36
CA PHE A 295 -8.63 11.03 9.02
C PHE A 295 -8.82 12.22 9.93
N ASN A 296 -8.53 12.12 11.23
CA ASN A 296 -8.67 13.23 12.17
C ASN A 296 -7.61 14.31 11.99
N ILE A 297 -6.34 13.92 11.82
CA ILE A 297 -5.21 14.85 11.75
C ILE A 297 -5.13 15.52 10.39
N THR A 298 -5.53 14.82 9.34
CA THR A 298 -5.47 15.33 7.97
C THR A 298 -6.79 15.94 7.47
N ARG A 299 -7.71 16.34 8.37
CA ARG A 299 -8.94 17.06 7.99
C ARG A 299 -8.62 18.45 7.44
N GLY A 300 -8.25 18.51 6.16
CA GLY A 300 -8.14 19.75 5.40
C GLY A 300 -9.49 20.28 4.92
N SER A 301 -9.50 21.50 4.39
CA SER A 301 -10.70 22.09 3.76
C SER A 301 -11.19 21.19 2.61
N GLY A 302 -12.41 20.66 2.75
CA GLY A 302 -13.04 19.78 1.74
C GLY A 302 -12.84 18.27 1.94
N PHE A 303 -12.16 17.83 3.01
CA PHE A 303 -12.10 16.42 3.37
C PHE A 303 -13.49 15.90 3.79
N GLN A 304 -13.95 14.84 3.12
CA GLN A 304 -15.24 14.19 3.41
C GLN A 304 -15.00 12.70 3.61
N GLU A 305 -15.03 12.26 4.87
CA GLU A 305 -14.75 10.89 5.30
C GLU A 305 -15.68 9.87 4.61
N GLU A 306 -16.95 10.23 4.46
CA GLU A 306 -18.00 9.43 3.80
C GLU A 306 -17.62 8.99 2.38
N LYS A 307 -16.82 9.79 1.67
CA LYS A 307 -16.35 9.43 0.32
C LYS A 307 -15.44 8.20 0.33
N TYR A 308 -14.84 7.85 1.45
CA TYR A 308 -13.90 6.74 1.58
C TYR A 308 -14.56 5.45 2.08
N GLU A 309 -15.76 5.51 2.65
CA GLU A 309 -16.45 4.34 3.22
C GLU A 309 -16.61 3.20 2.20
N SER A 310 -16.94 3.53 0.95
CA SER A 310 -17.10 2.53 -0.13
C SER A 310 -15.83 1.75 -0.46
N TYR A 311 -14.64 2.21 -0.02
CA TYR A 311 -13.35 1.55 -0.25
C TYR A 311 -12.90 0.73 0.96
N ILE A 312 -13.54 0.92 2.11
CA ILE A 312 -13.17 0.31 3.38
C ILE A 312 -13.82 -1.06 3.49
N LEU A 313 -12.99 -2.07 3.74
CA LEU A 313 -13.38 -3.42 4.10
C LEU A 313 -13.08 -3.63 5.58
N ASP A 314 -14.11 -3.54 6.41
CA ASP A 314 -14.00 -3.75 7.86
C ASP A 314 -14.14 -5.23 8.21
N ILE A 315 -13.05 -5.83 8.70
CA ILE A 315 -13.04 -7.23 9.12
C ILE A 315 -13.75 -7.36 10.47
N LYS A 316 -14.90 -8.04 10.46
CA LYS A 316 -15.68 -8.35 11.64
C LYS A 316 -15.81 -9.86 11.81
N TRP A 317 -15.69 -10.31 13.04
CA TRP A 317 -15.86 -11.69 13.42
C TRP A 317 -17.17 -11.88 14.17
N THR A 318 -17.96 -12.87 13.73
CA THR A 318 -19.06 -13.38 14.53
C THR A 318 -18.56 -14.48 15.47
N SER A 319 -19.27 -14.68 16.59
CA SER A 319 -18.96 -15.77 17.53
C SER A 319 -18.97 -17.15 16.84
N GLN A 320 -19.87 -17.34 15.87
CA GLN A 320 -19.94 -18.57 15.08
C GLN A 320 -18.68 -18.79 14.24
N GLN A 321 -18.21 -17.76 13.52
CA GLN A 321 -16.98 -17.86 12.71
C GLN A 321 -15.73 -18.11 13.55
N LEU A 322 -15.62 -17.48 14.72
CA LEU A 322 -14.52 -17.75 15.65
C LEU A 322 -14.56 -19.19 16.17
N THR A 323 -15.75 -19.66 16.52
CA THR A 323 -15.94 -21.06 16.94
C THR A 323 -15.57 -22.01 15.81
N GLU A 324 -15.97 -21.71 14.58
CA GLU A 324 -15.62 -22.50 13.39
C GLU A 324 -14.11 -22.51 13.13
N LEU A 325 -13.43 -21.36 13.24
CA LEU A 325 -11.98 -21.25 13.09
C LEU A 325 -11.24 -22.14 14.10
N VAL A 326 -11.60 -22.03 15.38
CA VAL A 326 -11.00 -22.86 16.45
C VAL A 326 -11.30 -24.34 16.20
N GLN A 327 -12.52 -24.66 15.76
CA GLN A 327 -12.94 -26.03 15.46
C GLN A 327 -12.17 -26.61 14.26
N LYS A 328 -11.90 -25.83 13.21
CA LYS A 328 -11.05 -26.24 12.08
C LYS A 328 -9.62 -26.49 12.55
N ARG A 329 -9.04 -25.55 13.31
CA ARG A 329 -7.68 -25.70 13.87
C ARG A 329 -7.54 -26.93 14.75
N VAL A 330 -8.54 -27.17 15.62
CA VAL A 330 -8.58 -28.37 16.47
C VAL A 330 -8.62 -29.64 15.61
N ARG A 331 -9.45 -29.69 14.56
CA ARG A 331 -9.51 -30.86 13.68
C ARG A 331 -8.21 -31.12 12.93
N GLU A 332 -7.58 -30.06 12.45
CA GLU A 332 -6.34 -30.16 11.69
C GLU A 332 -5.19 -30.66 12.56
N VAL A 333 -5.14 -30.18 13.81
CA VAL A 333 -4.06 -30.47 14.76
C VAL A 333 -4.28 -31.79 15.50
N TYR A 334 -5.51 -32.10 15.91
CA TYR A 334 -5.83 -33.28 16.71
C TYR A 334 -6.42 -34.40 15.87
N LYS A 335 -5.83 -35.59 15.98
CA LYS A 335 -6.36 -36.83 15.40
C LYS A 335 -6.62 -37.84 16.51
N ARG A 336 -7.71 -38.61 16.40
CA ARG A 336 -8.02 -39.71 17.33
C ARG A 336 -7.06 -40.88 17.11
N GLN A 337 -6.66 -41.56 18.18
CA GLN A 337 -5.63 -42.61 18.11
C GLN A 337 -6.06 -43.84 17.30
N TYR A 338 -7.33 -44.24 17.44
CA TYR A 338 -7.85 -45.49 16.87
C TYR A 338 -9.00 -45.29 15.87
N THR A 339 -9.38 -44.04 15.56
CA THR A 339 -10.45 -43.75 14.59
C THR A 339 -10.06 -42.63 13.64
N ARG A 340 -10.69 -42.61 12.46
CA ARG A 340 -10.60 -41.51 11.49
C ARG A 340 -11.58 -40.38 11.77
N GLU A 341 -12.25 -40.39 12.93
CA GLU A 341 -13.22 -39.36 13.30
C GLU A 341 -12.50 -38.10 13.77
N ASP A 342 -13.05 -36.96 13.37
CA ASP A 342 -12.55 -35.63 13.72
C ASP A 342 -12.64 -35.37 15.24
N VAL A 343 -11.67 -34.62 15.76
CA VAL A 343 -11.71 -34.10 17.13
C VAL A 343 -12.42 -32.76 17.14
N THR A 344 -13.34 -32.57 18.08
CA THR A 344 -14.09 -31.31 18.25
C THR A 344 -13.66 -30.56 19.50
N ILE A 345 -13.96 -29.25 19.58
CA ILE A 345 -13.70 -28.45 20.79
C ILE A 345 -14.35 -29.09 22.02
N LYS A 346 -15.54 -29.66 21.86
CA LYS A 346 -16.29 -30.33 22.94
C LYS A 346 -15.62 -31.63 23.43
N ASP A 347 -14.74 -32.22 22.63
CA ASP A 347 -13.99 -33.42 23.02
C ASP A 347 -12.74 -33.07 23.83
N ILE A 348 -12.21 -31.85 23.67
CA ILE A 348 -11.04 -31.34 24.39
C ILE A 348 -11.43 -30.70 25.72
N PHE A 349 -12.45 -29.84 25.71
CA PHE A 349 -12.90 -29.15 26.91
C PHE A 349 -13.92 -29.98 27.67
N PRO A 350 -13.77 -30.13 29.00
CA PRO A 350 -14.77 -30.83 29.80
C PRO A 350 -16.12 -30.12 29.67
N LYS A 351 -17.21 -30.89 29.63
CA LYS A 351 -18.56 -30.32 29.73
C LYS A 351 -18.62 -29.45 30.98
N ALA A 352 -19.19 -28.25 30.87
CA ALA A 352 -19.38 -27.37 32.01
C ALA A 352 -20.01 -28.17 33.15
N LYS A 353 -19.32 -28.24 34.30
CA LYS A 353 -19.94 -28.74 35.53
C LYS A 353 -21.14 -27.83 35.78
N GLY A 354 -22.33 -28.42 35.84
CA GLY A 354 -23.61 -27.72 35.69
C GLY A 354 -23.72 -26.41 36.47
N GLY A 355 -24.13 -25.35 35.76
CA GLY A 355 -24.86 -24.24 36.36
C GLY A 355 -26.33 -24.52 36.16
N ILE A 356 -27.08 -24.59 37.26
CA ILE A 356 -28.53 -24.46 37.28
C ILE A 356 -28.90 -23.07 36.77
#